data_AF-A0A4R5F391-F1
#
_entry.id   AF-A0A4R5F391-F1
#
_cell.length_a   1.000
_cell.length_b   1.000
_cell.length_c   1.000
_cell.angle_alpha   90.00
_cell.angle_beta   90.00
_cell.angle_gamma   90.00
#
_symmetry.space_group_name_H-M   'P 1'
#
loop_
_entity.id
_entity.type
_entity.pdbx_description
1 polymer ?
#
loop_
_entity_poly.entity_id
_entity_poly.type
_entity_poly.pdbx_seq_one_letter_code
_entity_poly.pdbx_strand_id
1 'polypeptide(L)'
;MNALEKYNIKFINKIVDGRVYKIATGGLGYIQSIKSVSALNEYIDMTTTTINGDFSSIEEDPDVSSSYEVAFLTPNGVEVMDRDVENVIDVIPLQDFKEMLVGWRDFLLTPPLNGEYGIERSLKQKEINPDEFDTLIEVAKDKILEHQLTTYPKQNRRVFILWLSLFVAFLLFFLIILPSLNIANGIIPLSIVGAMGISFSGFKSILYYKSWKKDFIEKVGKPKFDLQTYFLISSLPTILFYFLISWNFISGPGYNLYKLGITSKVIKSLLP
;
A
#
# COMPACT_ATOMS: atom_id res chain seq x y z
N MET A 1 -23.69 13.50 27.24
CA MET A 1 -23.38 13.07 25.86
C MET A 1 -21.98 12.50 25.92
N ASN A 2 -21.80 11.22 25.53
CA ASN A 2 -20.47 10.60 25.58
C ASN A 2 -19.59 11.17 24.45
N ALA A 3 -18.27 10.99 24.57
CA ALA A 3 -17.33 11.49 23.57
C ALA A 3 -17.62 10.92 22.16
N LEU A 4 -18.04 9.66 22.07
CA LEU A 4 -18.34 9.03 20.78
C LEU A 4 -19.49 9.74 20.05
N GLU A 5 -20.55 10.11 20.73
CA GLU A 5 -21.67 10.88 20.19
C GLU A 5 -21.24 12.32 19.86
N LYS A 6 -20.52 12.96 20.79
CA LYS A 6 -20.05 14.36 20.64
C LYS A 6 -19.23 14.56 19.37
N TYR A 7 -18.36 13.61 19.05
CA TYR A 7 -17.47 13.66 17.89
C TYR A 7 -17.99 12.84 16.69
N ASN A 8 -19.22 12.33 16.76
CA ASN A 8 -19.84 11.49 15.73
C ASN A 8 -18.96 10.29 15.32
N ILE A 9 -18.35 9.67 16.32
CA ILE A 9 -17.46 8.54 16.18
C ILE A 9 -18.26 7.27 15.95
N LYS A 10 -17.90 6.53 14.90
CA LYS A 10 -18.48 5.22 14.62
C LYS A 10 -17.39 4.19 14.39
N PHE A 11 -17.50 3.06 15.07
CA PHE A 11 -16.63 1.91 14.86
C PHE A 11 -17.30 0.92 13.92
N ILE A 12 -16.63 0.59 12.82
CA ILE A 12 -17.21 -0.26 11.77
C ILE A 12 -16.21 -1.33 11.32
N ASN A 13 -16.75 -2.51 11.01
CA ASN A 13 -16.03 -3.58 10.35
C ASN A 13 -16.22 -3.41 8.83
N LYS A 14 -15.13 -3.15 8.10
CA LYS A 14 -15.13 -3.00 6.65
C LYS A 14 -14.53 -4.24 6.00
N ILE A 15 -15.25 -4.81 5.02
CA ILE A 15 -14.77 -5.96 4.25
C ILE A 15 -14.10 -5.43 2.97
N VAL A 16 -12.82 -5.77 2.77
CA VAL A 16 -12.05 -5.43 1.56
C VAL A 16 -11.24 -6.65 1.15
N ASP A 17 -11.33 -7.07 -0.11
CA ASP A 17 -10.62 -8.25 -0.64
C ASP A 17 -10.78 -9.52 0.25
N GLY A 18 -12.00 -9.74 0.78
CA GLY A 18 -12.31 -10.89 1.65
C GLY A 18 -11.72 -10.83 3.07
N ARG A 19 -11.10 -9.71 3.47
CA ARG A 19 -10.56 -9.49 4.81
C ARG A 19 -11.41 -8.48 5.56
N VAL A 20 -11.58 -8.69 6.87
CA VAL A 20 -12.26 -7.72 7.74
C VAL A 20 -11.24 -6.76 8.34
N TYR A 21 -11.52 -5.47 8.18
CA TYR A 21 -10.75 -4.36 8.73
C TYR A 21 -11.60 -3.59 9.73
N LYS A 22 -11.10 -3.43 10.94
CA LYS A 22 -11.67 -2.53 11.94
C LYS A 22 -11.22 -1.11 11.67
N ILE A 23 -12.18 -0.22 11.45
CA ILE A 23 -11.95 1.21 11.22
C ILE A 23 -12.86 2.05 12.12
N ALA A 24 -12.42 3.25 12.44
CA ALA A 24 -13.24 4.28 13.07
C ALA A 24 -13.56 5.34 12.01
N THR A 25 -14.62 6.12 12.21
CA THR A 25 -14.94 7.29 11.39
C THR A 25 -15.37 8.43 12.30
N GLY A 26 -15.13 9.69 11.93
CA GLY A 26 -15.57 10.87 12.67
C GLY A 26 -14.50 11.45 13.60
N GLY A 27 -13.53 12.21 13.07
CA GLY A 27 -12.54 12.95 13.86
C GLY A 27 -11.43 12.13 14.53
N LEU A 28 -11.51 10.79 14.52
CA LEU A 28 -10.51 9.89 15.13
C LEU A 28 -9.40 9.42 14.18
N GLY A 29 -8.92 10.27 13.27
CA GLY A 29 -7.87 9.89 12.32
C GLY A 29 -6.65 9.26 13.01
N TYR A 30 -6.16 9.91 14.06
CA TYR A 30 -5.02 9.44 14.83
C TYR A 30 -5.31 8.21 15.70
N ILE A 31 -6.36 8.20 16.54
CA ILE A 31 -6.67 7.06 17.43
C ILE A 31 -6.86 5.78 16.61
N GLN A 32 -7.53 5.86 15.45
CA GLN A 32 -7.77 4.71 14.59
C GLN A 32 -6.47 4.01 14.17
N SER A 33 -5.39 4.75 14.01
CA SER A 33 -4.11 4.21 13.55
C SER A 33 -3.36 3.44 14.64
N ILE A 34 -3.69 3.69 15.91
CA ILE A 34 -3.16 2.93 17.05
C ILE A 34 -3.89 1.57 17.09
N LYS A 35 -3.27 0.55 16.48
CA LYS A 35 -3.82 -0.82 16.44
C LYS A 35 -3.35 -1.72 17.57
N SER A 36 -2.34 -1.29 18.34
CA SER A 36 -1.78 -2.06 19.45
C SER A 36 -2.65 -1.89 20.70
N VAL A 37 -3.26 -2.97 21.17
CA VAL A 37 -4.00 -2.96 22.45
C VAL A 37 -3.10 -2.58 23.63
N SER A 38 -1.82 -2.96 23.57
CA SER A 38 -0.84 -2.59 24.60
C SER A 38 -0.61 -1.08 24.64
N ALA A 39 -0.41 -0.44 23.49
CA ALA A 39 -0.22 1.00 23.40
C ALA A 39 -1.49 1.76 23.81
N LEU A 40 -2.67 1.24 23.45
CA LEU A 40 -3.94 1.82 23.90
C LEU A 40 -4.09 1.75 25.41
N ASN A 41 -3.71 0.64 26.05
CA ASN A 41 -3.75 0.54 27.52
C ASN A 41 -2.78 1.51 28.18
N GLU A 42 -1.55 1.62 27.66
CA GLU A 42 -0.56 2.58 28.13
C GLU A 42 -1.08 4.02 28.06
N TYR A 43 -1.66 4.43 26.92
CA TYR A 43 -2.24 5.77 26.78
C TYR A 43 -3.49 5.97 27.66
N ILE A 44 -4.31 4.93 27.87
CA ILE A 44 -5.46 5.00 28.79
C ILE A 44 -4.98 5.20 30.23
N ASP A 45 -3.93 4.49 30.64
CA ASP A 45 -3.36 4.57 31.98
C ASP A 45 -2.74 5.95 32.20
N MET A 46 -1.93 6.41 31.25
CA MET A 46 -1.32 7.74 31.26
C MET A 46 -2.36 8.87 31.29
N THR A 47 -3.44 8.74 30.52
CA THR A 47 -4.55 9.71 30.56
C THR A 47 -5.28 9.66 31.90
N THR A 48 -5.43 8.47 32.47
CA THR A 48 -6.11 8.28 33.75
C THR A 48 -5.32 8.86 34.92
N THR A 49 -4.00 8.67 34.96
CA THR A 49 -3.12 9.29 35.97
C THR A 49 -3.16 10.81 35.85
N THR A 50 -3.08 11.34 34.62
CA THR A 50 -3.17 12.79 34.36
C THR A 50 -4.51 13.38 34.81
N ILE A 51 -5.65 12.72 34.53
CA ILE A 51 -6.98 13.13 35.03
C ILE A 51 -7.03 13.19 36.56
N ASN A 52 -6.32 12.27 37.22
CA ASN A 52 -6.26 12.19 38.68
C ASN A 52 -5.27 13.20 39.30
N GLY A 53 -4.61 14.03 38.48
CA GLY A 53 -3.64 15.04 38.92
C GLY A 53 -2.23 14.50 39.17
N ASP A 54 -1.91 13.29 38.70
CA ASP A 54 -0.56 12.75 38.67
C ASP A 54 0.05 12.95 37.28
N PHE A 55 1.05 13.83 37.19
CA PHE A 55 1.69 14.22 35.94
C PHE A 55 3.01 13.50 35.68
N SER A 56 3.43 12.57 36.56
CA SER A 56 4.72 11.87 36.43
C SER A 56 4.90 11.20 35.08
N SER A 57 3.85 10.58 34.55
CA SER A 57 3.87 9.90 33.26
C SER A 57 4.06 10.84 32.07
N ILE A 58 3.50 12.06 32.12
CA ILE A 58 3.61 13.04 31.02
C ILE A 58 4.85 13.93 31.14
N GLU A 59 5.48 14.00 32.32
CA GLU A 59 6.78 14.66 32.47
C GLU A 59 7.91 13.81 31.88
N GLU A 60 7.78 12.48 31.91
CA GLU A 60 8.76 11.55 31.33
C GLU A 60 8.58 11.40 29.81
N ASP A 61 7.36 11.10 29.35
CA ASP A 61 7.04 10.97 27.93
C ASP A 61 5.56 11.33 27.64
N PRO A 62 5.26 12.58 27.25
CA PRO A 62 3.91 13.01 26.94
C PRO A 62 3.40 12.54 25.56
N ASP A 63 4.21 11.81 24.79
CA ASP A 63 3.91 11.50 23.40
C ASP A 63 2.78 10.46 23.25
N VAL A 64 1.68 10.90 22.65
CA VAL A 64 0.53 10.04 22.24
C VAL A 64 0.32 10.08 20.74
N SER A 65 1.36 10.43 19.99
CA SER A 65 1.36 10.58 18.54
C SER A 65 1.03 9.27 17.85
N SER A 66 0.61 9.44 16.60
CA SER A 66 0.25 8.34 15.73
C SER A 66 0.99 8.43 14.41
N SER A 67 0.81 7.46 13.51
CA SER A 67 1.46 7.51 12.19
C SER A 67 0.93 8.63 11.27
N TYR A 68 -0.11 9.35 11.67
CA TYR A 68 -0.75 10.39 10.85
C TYR A 68 -0.74 11.79 11.47
N GLU A 69 -0.69 11.89 12.80
CA GLU A 69 -0.84 13.15 13.55
C GLU A 69 0.08 13.10 14.76
N VAL A 70 0.67 14.26 15.08
CA VAL A 70 1.51 14.48 16.26
C VAL A 70 0.61 14.99 17.38
N ALA A 71 0.65 14.34 18.53
CA ALA A 71 -0.23 14.66 19.65
C ALA A 71 0.49 14.46 20.99
N PHE A 72 0.34 15.41 21.90
CA PHE A 72 0.95 15.38 23.22
C PHE A 72 -0.11 15.49 24.31
N LEU A 73 0.02 14.66 25.34
CA LEU A 73 -0.84 14.70 26.52
C LEU A 73 -0.34 15.79 27.47
N THR A 74 -1.21 16.74 27.81
CA THR A 74 -0.91 17.84 28.75
C THR A 74 -1.93 17.88 29.89
N PRO A 75 -1.68 18.61 30.98
CA PRO A 75 -2.66 18.77 32.06
C PRO A 75 -4.02 19.35 31.60
N ASN A 76 -4.04 20.06 30.47
CA ASN A 76 -5.23 20.73 29.95
C ASN A 76 -6.02 19.87 28.95
N GLY A 77 -5.43 18.80 28.41
CA GLY A 77 -5.99 18.01 27.33
C GLY A 77 -4.91 17.38 26.46
N VAL A 78 -5.33 16.72 25.38
CA VAL A 78 -4.42 16.29 24.33
C VAL A 78 -4.32 17.37 23.28
N GLU A 79 -3.14 17.94 23.14
CA GLU A 79 -2.82 18.94 22.14
C GLU A 79 -2.42 18.25 20.85
N VAL A 80 -3.24 18.42 19.81
CA VAL A 80 -2.96 17.93 18.46
C VAL A 80 -2.22 19.04 17.71
N MET A 81 -1.07 18.70 17.14
CA MET A 81 -0.19 19.66 16.47
C MET A 81 -0.38 19.63 14.94
N ASP A 82 -0.02 20.71 14.27
CA ASP A 82 0.17 20.71 12.82
C ASP A 82 1.37 19.84 12.39
N ARG A 83 1.54 19.68 11.07
CA ARG A 83 2.60 18.79 10.53
C ARG A 83 4.02 19.25 10.86
N ASP A 84 4.20 20.54 11.06
CA ASP A 84 5.50 21.15 11.34
C ASP A 84 5.77 21.22 12.85
N VAL A 85 4.80 20.81 13.69
CA VAL A 85 4.86 20.81 15.16
C VAL A 85 5.11 22.21 15.72
N GLU A 86 4.56 23.22 15.03
CA GLU A 86 4.70 24.63 15.42
C GLU A 86 3.42 25.17 16.07
N ASN A 87 2.25 24.61 15.73
CA ASN A 87 0.97 25.13 16.20
C ASN A 87 0.05 24.01 16.72
N VAL A 88 -0.63 24.28 17.84
CA VAL A 88 -1.76 23.47 18.32
C VAL A 88 -2.98 23.74 17.44
N ILE A 89 -3.47 22.71 16.75
CA ILE A 89 -4.63 22.79 15.86
C ILE A 89 -5.93 22.35 16.53
N ASP A 90 -5.84 21.51 17.58
CA ASP A 90 -6.99 21.08 18.38
C ASP A 90 -6.54 20.71 19.80
N VAL A 91 -7.47 20.82 20.76
CA VAL A 91 -7.26 20.37 22.14
C VAL A 91 -8.42 19.49 22.57
N ILE A 92 -8.14 18.20 22.73
CA ILE A 92 -9.14 17.20 23.12
C ILE A 92 -9.16 17.09 24.65
N PRO A 93 -10.31 17.28 25.32
CA PRO A 93 -10.40 17.10 26.77
C PRO A 93 -9.97 15.70 27.19
N LEU A 94 -9.23 15.58 28.30
CA LEU A 94 -8.69 14.30 28.78
C LEU A 94 -9.76 13.22 28.95
N GLN A 95 -10.93 13.61 29.49
CA GLN A 95 -12.05 12.69 29.68
C GLN A 95 -12.59 12.16 28.34
N ASP A 96 -12.70 13.03 27.34
CA ASP A 96 -13.16 12.66 26.01
C ASP A 96 -12.13 11.75 25.33
N PHE A 97 -10.85 12.10 25.41
CA PHE A 97 -9.74 11.30 24.87
C PHE A 97 -9.73 9.89 25.46
N LYS A 98 -9.86 9.76 26.79
CA LYS A 98 -9.96 8.47 27.47
C LYS A 98 -11.13 7.64 26.98
N GLU A 99 -12.33 8.24 26.86
CA GLU A 99 -13.51 7.54 26.35
C GLU A 99 -13.32 7.03 24.92
N MET A 100 -12.68 7.81 24.06
CA MET A 100 -12.37 7.41 22.69
C MET A 100 -11.36 6.26 22.63
N LEU A 101 -10.28 6.32 23.43
CA LEU A 101 -9.29 5.24 23.52
C LEU A 101 -9.91 3.93 24.03
N VAL A 102 -10.71 4.00 25.09
CA VAL A 102 -11.42 2.85 25.66
C VAL A 102 -12.37 2.25 24.62
N GLY A 103 -13.21 3.08 23.99
CA GLY A 103 -14.14 2.61 22.96
C GLY A 103 -13.43 1.94 21.79
N TRP A 104 -12.30 2.50 21.36
CA TRP A 104 -11.51 1.92 20.27
C TRP A 104 -10.83 0.61 20.66
N ARG A 105 -10.21 0.54 21.84
CA ARG A 105 -9.63 -0.70 22.40
C ARG A 105 -10.67 -1.80 22.49
N ASP A 106 -11.82 -1.49 23.08
CA ASP A 106 -12.89 -2.46 23.28
C ASP A 106 -13.41 -2.96 21.93
N PHE A 107 -13.59 -2.05 20.96
CA PHE A 107 -13.92 -2.43 19.59
C PHE A 107 -12.85 -3.30 18.93
N LEU A 108 -11.56 -3.02 19.13
CA LEU A 108 -10.48 -3.86 18.64
C LEU A 108 -10.50 -5.26 19.24
N LEU A 109 -10.98 -5.44 20.47
CA LEU A 109 -11.12 -6.74 21.13
C LEU A 109 -12.37 -7.52 20.71
N THR A 110 -13.36 -6.86 20.07
CA THR A 110 -14.55 -7.56 19.56
C THR A 110 -14.25 -8.37 18.29
N PRO A 111 -14.74 -9.61 18.15
CA PRO A 111 -14.71 -10.31 16.87
C PRO A 111 -15.48 -9.55 15.77
N PRO A 112 -15.09 -9.68 14.48
CA PRO A 112 -13.88 -10.34 13.98
C PRO A 112 -12.62 -9.47 14.16
N LEU A 113 -11.51 -10.07 14.62
CA LEU A 113 -10.23 -9.37 14.76
C LEU A 113 -9.58 -9.06 13.39
N ASN A 114 -8.70 -8.06 13.33
CA ASN A 114 -8.05 -7.62 12.09
C ASN A 114 -7.23 -8.75 11.42
N GLY A 115 -7.54 -9.06 10.15
CA GLY A 115 -6.74 -9.95 9.31
C GLY A 115 -6.66 -11.43 9.76
N GLU A 116 -5.92 -12.26 9.01
CA GLU A 116 -5.72 -13.69 9.29
C GLU A 116 -5.11 -13.96 10.69
N TYR A 117 -4.21 -13.07 11.16
CA TYR A 117 -3.50 -13.22 12.43
C TYR A 117 -4.34 -12.88 13.67
N GLY A 118 -5.44 -12.14 13.51
CA GLY A 118 -6.33 -11.79 14.63
C GLY A 118 -7.10 -13.00 15.14
N ILE A 119 -7.49 -13.91 14.25
CA ILE A 119 -8.25 -15.13 14.58
C ILE A 119 -7.39 -16.05 15.46
N GLU A 120 -6.12 -16.23 15.10
CA GLU A 120 -5.19 -17.15 15.80
C GLU A 120 -4.87 -16.70 17.24
N ARG A 121 -4.77 -15.37 17.48
CA ARG A 121 -4.32 -14.82 18.77
C ARG A 121 -5.44 -14.66 19.79
N SER A 122 -6.67 -14.37 19.36
CA SER A 122 -7.83 -14.25 20.26
C SER A 122 -8.35 -15.59 20.77
N LEU A 123 -8.09 -16.66 20.03
CA LEU A 123 -8.61 -17.99 20.35
C LEU A 123 -7.67 -18.81 21.23
N LYS A 124 -6.39 -18.40 21.38
CA LYS A 124 -5.54 -18.87 22.49
C LYS A 124 -6.01 -18.37 23.87
N GLN A 125 -6.84 -17.32 23.92
CA GLN A 125 -7.34 -16.71 25.16
C GLN A 125 -8.72 -17.22 25.59
N LYS A 126 -9.43 -17.98 24.74
CA LYS A 126 -10.71 -18.63 25.10
C LYS A 126 -10.52 -20.14 25.03
N GLU A 127 -10.67 -20.82 26.17
CA GLU A 127 -10.74 -22.28 26.29
C GLU A 127 -11.88 -22.85 25.43
N ILE A 128 -11.66 -23.02 24.13
CA ILE A 128 -12.56 -23.72 23.23
C ILE A 128 -11.99 -25.10 22.97
N ASN A 129 -12.88 -26.09 23.00
CA ASN A 129 -12.58 -27.50 22.78
C ASN A 129 -11.86 -27.69 21.41
N PRO A 130 -10.66 -28.29 21.36
CA PRO A 130 -9.81 -28.33 20.16
C PRO A 130 -10.45 -28.98 18.92
N ASP A 131 -11.43 -29.88 19.09
CA ASP A 131 -12.07 -30.58 17.96
C ASP A 131 -13.15 -29.75 17.23
N GLU A 132 -13.89 -28.88 17.94
CA GLU A 132 -14.80 -27.89 17.33
C GLU A 132 -14.01 -26.72 16.69
N PHE A 133 -12.77 -26.54 17.11
CA PHE A 133 -11.85 -25.50 16.66
C PHE A 133 -11.27 -25.80 15.27
N ASP A 134 -10.79 -27.02 15.04
CA ASP A 134 -10.22 -27.41 13.74
C ASP A 134 -11.27 -27.37 12.62
N THR A 135 -12.50 -27.77 12.94
CA THR A 135 -13.64 -27.74 12.01
C THR A 135 -14.06 -26.31 11.64
N LEU A 136 -14.10 -25.38 12.60
CA LEU A 136 -14.40 -23.96 12.31
C LEU A 136 -13.31 -23.28 11.47
N ILE A 137 -12.04 -23.62 11.71
CA ILE A 137 -10.91 -23.09 10.95
C ILE A 137 -10.91 -23.64 9.52
N GLU A 138 -11.17 -24.93 9.33
CA GLU A 138 -11.33 -25.50 7.98
C GLU A 138 -12.47 -24.81 7.24
N VAL A 139 -13.66 -24.68 7.85
CA VAL A 139 -14.81 -24.03 7.20
C VAL A 139 -14.53 -22.56 6.84
N ALA A 140 -13.80 -21.83 7.69
CA ALA A 140 -13.42 -20.45 7.40
C ALA A 140 -12.38 -20.36 6.28
N LYS A 141 -11.36 -21.23 6.30
CA LYS A 141 -10.34 -21.32 5.24
C LYS A 141 -10.96 -21.70 3.90
N ASP A 142 -11.89 -22.65 3.89
CA ASP A 142 -12.60 -23.09 2.70
C ASP A 142 -13.45 -21.97 2.10
N LYS A 143 -14.20 -21.23 2.92
CA LYS A 143 -14.98 -20.07 2.45
C LYS A 143 -14.09 -18.97 1.87
N ILE A 144 -12.94 -18.70 2.49
CA ILE A 144 -11.97 -17.73 1.99
C ILE A 144 -11.37 -18.22 0.67
N LEU A 145 -10.98 -19.49 0.60
CA LEU A 145 -10.42 -20.11 -0.59
C LEU A 145 -11.43 -20.08 -1.75
N GLU A 146 -12.70 -20.42 -1.50
CA GLU A 146 -13.78 -20.37 -2.48
C GLU A 146 -13.99 -18.95 -3.01
N HIS A 147 -13.97 -17.95 -2.12
CA HIS A 147 -14.05 -16.55 -2.52
C HIS A 147 -12.83 -16.10 -3.36
N GLN A 148 -11.63 -16.56 -3.02
CA GLN A 148 -10.41 -16.27 -3.78
C GLN A 148 -10.43 -16.94 -5.16
N LEU A 149 -10.86 -18.20 -5.23
CA LEU A 149 -10.98 -18.97 -6.46
C LEU A 149 -12.01 -18.39 -7.44
N THR A 150 -13.04 -17.71 -6.95
CA THR A 150 -14.03 -17.03 -7.80
C THR A 150 -13.55 -15.65 -8.26
N THR A 151 -12.83 -14.92 -7.40
CA THR A 151 -12.51 -13.50 -7.63
C THR A 151 -11.16 -13.29 -8.32
N TYR A 152 -10.11 -13.97 -7.86
CA TYR A 152 -8.73 -13.74 -8.32
C TYR A 152 -8.47 -14.12 -9.78
N PRO A 153 -9.06 -15.17 -10.38
CA PRO A 153 -8.77 -15.49 -11.78
C PRO A 153 -9.08 -14.33 -12.74
N LYS A 154 -10.22 -13.66 -12.53
CA LYS A 154 -10.64 -12.54 -13.37
C LYS A 154 -9.76 -11.31 -13.15
N GLN A 155 -9.45 -10.98 -11.89
CA GLN A 155 -8.61 -9.83 -11.54
C GLN A 155 -7.18 -10.02 -12.04
N ASN A 156 -6.56 -11.15 -11.70
CA ASN A 156 -5.17 -11.45 -12.07
C ASN A 156 -4.97 -11.50 -13.58
N ARG A 157 -5.94 -12.07 -14.33
CA ARG A 157 -5.90 -12.09 -15.79
C ARG A 157 -6.00 -10.68 -16.39
N ARG A 158 -6.86 -9.81 -15.85
CA ARG A 158 -6.96 -8.40 -16.31
C ARG A 158 -5.67 -7.64 -16.05
N VAL A 159 -5.11 -7.79 -14.85
CA VAL A 159 -3.85 -7.15 -14.46
C VAL A 159 -2.70 -7.64 -15.35
N PHE A 160 -2.62 -8.94 -15.62
CA PHE A 160 -1.66 -9.49 -16.57
C PHE A 160 -1.77 -8.86 -17.97
N ILE A 161 -2.98 -8.81 -18.54
CA ILE A 161 -3.21 -8.23 -19.86
C ILE A 161 -2.78 -6.76 -19.88
N LEU A 162 -3.15 -5.98 -18.86
CA LEU A 162 -2.79 -4.57 -18.76
C LEU A 162 -1.27 -4.36 -18.74
N TRP A 163 -0.54 -5.10 -17.90
CA TRP A 163 0.92 -4.99 -17.82
C TRP A 163 1.62 -5.51 -19.08
N LEU A 164 1.11 -6.58 -19.69
CA LEU A 164 1.65 -7.09 -20.95
C LEU A 164 1.44 -6.08 -22.10
N SER A 165 0.25 -5.47 -22.19
CA SER A 165 -0.02 -4.42 -23.17
C SER A 165 0.88 -3.21 -22.96
N LEU A 166 1.09 -2.79 -21.70
CA LEU A 166 1.99 -1.70 -21.37
C LEU A 166 3.46 -2.03 -21.73
N PHE A 167 3.89 -3.27 -21.48
CA PHE A 167 5.22 -3.75 -21.84
C PHE A 167 5.46 -3.68 -23.35
N VAL A 168 4.51 -4.19 -24.16
CA VAL A 168 4.59 -4.12 -25.62
C VAL A 168 4.56 -2.67 -26.09
N ALA A 169 3.70 -1.83 -25.53
CA ALA A 169 3.60 -0.42 -25.88
C ALA A 169 4.92 0.33 -25.59
N PHE A 170 5.54 0.10 -24.43
CA PHE A 170 6.83 0.68 -24.10
C PHE A 170 7.96 0.17 -25.00
N LEU A 171 8.01 -1.13 -25.32
CA LEU A 171 8.99 -1.64 -26.27
C LEU A 171 8.89 -0.93 -27.63
N LEU A 172 7.69 -0.85 -28.20
CA LEU A 172 7.45 -0.18 -29.48
C LEU A 172 7.79 1.31 -29.40
N PHE A 173 7.36 1.98 -28.32
CA PHE A 173 7.58 3.41 -28.16
C PHE A 173 9.08 3.72 -28.04
N PHE A 174 9.80 3.10 -27.11
CA PHE A 174 11.19 3.45 -26.84
C PHE A 174 12.19 2.90 -27.87
N LEU A 175 11.91 1.77 -28.54
CA LEU A 175 12.84 1.20 -29.53
C LEU A 175 12.55 1.60 -30.97
N ILE A 176 11.32 2.00 -31.31
CA ILE A 176 10.94 2.30 -32.70
C ILE A 176 10.51 3.75 -32.86
N ILE A 177 9.50 4.18 -32.08
CA ILE A 177 8.89 5.50 -32.27
C ILE A 177 9.85 6.60 -31.81
N LEU A 178 10.36 6.52 -30.59
CA LEU A 178 11.17 7.58 -29.98
C LEU A 178 12.47 7.86 -30.76
N PRO A 179 13.24 6.85 -31.24
CA PRO A 179 14.41 7.10 -32.09
C PRO A 179 14.08 7.83 -33.40
N SER A 180 12.85 7.67 -33.92
CA SER A 180 12.42 8.36 -35.15
C SER A 180 12.07 9.84 -34.96
N LEU A 181 11.89 10.29 -33.71
CA LEU A 181 11.43 11.64 -33.37
C LEU A 181 12.55 12.69 -33.25
N ASN A 182 13.81 12.32 -33.50
CA ASN A 182 14.97 13.24 -33.53
C ASN A 182 15.17 14.08 -32.25
N ILE A 183 15.10 13.43 -31.09
CA ILE A 183 15.35 14.09 -29.80
C ILE A 183 16.85 13.95 -29.48
N ALA A 184 17.67 14.89 -29.95
CA ALA A 184 19.11 14.91 -29.69
C ALA A 184 19.44 15.25 -28.22
N ASN A 185 18.63 16.12 -27.61
CA ASN A 185 18.80 16.53 -26.21
C ASN A 185 17.94 15.64 -25.31
N GLY A 186 18.59 14.82 -24.48
CA GLY A 186 17.91 13.98 -23.49
C GLY A 186 17.87 12.48 -23.82
N ILE A 187 18.71 11.99 -24.74
CA ILE A 187 18.82 10.55 -25.03
C ILE A 187 19.11 9.76 -23.75
N ILE A 188 20.05 10.20 -22.92
CA ILE A 188 20.44 9.51 -21.68
C ILE A 188 19.25 9.39 -20.70
N PRO A 189 18.58 10.48 -20.27
CA PRO A 189 17.45 10.36 -19.36
C PRO A 189 16.27 9.58 -19.97
N LEU A 190 16.01 9.71 -21.28
CA LEU A 190 14.96 8.93 -21.96
C LEU A 190 15.27 7.44 -22.00
N SER A 191 16.52 7.06 -22.25
CA SER A 191 16.97 5.66 -22.21
C SER A 191 16.84 5.06 -20.82
N ILE A 192 17.15 5.82 -19.76
CA ILE A 192 17.00 5.36 -18.37
C ILE A 192 15.52 5.13 -18.05
N VAL A 193 14.66 6.12 -18.31
CA VAL A 193 13.22 6.01 -18.05
C VAL A 193 12.59 4.89 -18.87
N GLY A 194 12.96 4.75 -20.14
CA GLY A 194 12.47 3.68 -21.01
C GLY A 194 12.89 2.30 -20.52
N ALA A 195 14.16 2.13 -20.14
CA ALA A 195 14.67 0.88 -19.61
C ALA A 195 13.98 0.47 -18.31
N MET A 196 13.78 1.41 -17.38
CA MET A 196 13.03 1.17 -16.15
C MET A 196 11.57 0.82 -16.44
N GLY A 197 10.89 1.56 -17.33
CA GLY A 197 9.49 1.33 -17.69
C GLY A 197 9.27 -0.04 -18.34
N ILE A 198 10.11 -0.42 -19.30
CA ILE A 198 10.06 -1.73 -19.97
C ILE A 198 10.32 -2.84 -18.94
N SER A 199 11.36 -2.71 -18.12
CA SER A 199 11.72 -3.76 -17.16
C SER A 199 10.66 -3.92 -16.07
N PHE A 200 10.10 -2.83 -15.57
CA PHE A 200 9.03 -2.87 -14.57
C PHE A 200 7.74 -3.49 -15.10
N SER A 201 7.30 -3.06 -16.28
CA SER A 201 6.09 -3.62 -16.92
C SER A 201 6.28 -5.10 -17.30
N GLY A 202 7.46 -5.48 -17.79
CA GLY A 202 7.83 -6.86 -18.07
C GLY A 202 7.85 -7.73 -16.82
N PHE A 203 8.45 -7.24 -15.73
CA PHE A 203 8.45 -7.93 -14.44
C PHE A 203 7.03 -8.14 -13.90
N LYS A 204 6.18 -7.12 -13.94
CA LYS A 204 4.78 -7.23 -13.53
C LYS A 204 4.00 -8.21 -14.40
N SER A 205 4.24 -8.23 -15.71
CA SER A 205 3.67 -9.24 -16.61
C SER A 205 4.07 -10.67 -16.19
N ILE A 206 5.36 -10.90 -15.92
CA ILE A 206 5.85 -12.21 -15.46
C ILE A 206 5.26 -12.59 -14.11
N LEU A 207 5.22 -11.65 -13.15
CA LEU A 207 4.66 -11.88 -11.81
C LEU A 207 3.20 -12.35 -11.86
N TYR A 208 2.42 -11.82 -12.80
CA TYR A 208 1.02 -12.20 -12.98
C TYR A 208 0.82 -13.34 -14.00
N TYR A 209 1.86 -13.82 -14.66
CA TYR A 209 1.76 -14.90 -15.64
C TYR A 209 1.22 -16.18 -15.00
N LYS A 210 0.13 -16.72 -15.55
CA LYS A 210 -0.58 -17.91 -15.04
C LYS A 210 -1.12 -17.81 -13.60
N SER A 211 -1.06 -16.63 -12.98
CA SER A 211 -1.58 -16.41 -11.60
C SER A 211 -3.11 -16.53 -11.47
N TRP A 212 -3.82 -16.74 -12.58
CA TRP A 212 -5.27 -17.02 -12.62
C TRP A 212 -5.61 -18.51 -12.59
N LYS A 213 -4.60 -19.41 -12.56
CA LYS A 213 -4.83 -20.85 -12.44
C LYS A 213 -5.20 -21.22 -11.01
N LYS A 214 -6.11 -22.20 -10.86
CA LYS A 214 -6.57 -22.73 -9.57
C LYS A 214 -5.39 -23.16 -8.68
N ASP A 215 -4.50 -24.02 -9.19
CA ASP A 215 -3.33 -24.51 -8.44
C ASP A 215 -2.40 -23.39 -7.95
N PHE A 216 -2.33 -22.27 -8.66
CA PHE A 216 -1.52 -21.12 -8.25
C PHE A 216 -2.21 -20.35 -7.12
N ILE A 217 -3.52 -20.12 -7.24
CA ILE A 217 -4.31 -19.41 -6.23
C ILE A 217 -4.33 -20.20 -4.92
N GLU A 218 -4.45 -21.52 -4.99
CA GLU A 218 -4.42 -22.40 -3.80
C GLU A 218 -3.07 -22.37 -3.08
N LYS A 219 -1.96 -22.33 -3.82
CA LYS A 219 -0.61 -22.35 -3.24
C LYS A 219 -0.07 -20.99 -2.82
N VAL A 220 -0.38 -19.95 -3.60
CA VAL A 220 0.27 -18.64 -3.50
C VAL A 220 -0.74 -17.51 -3.26
N GLY A 221 -2.00 -17.68 -3.67
CA GLY A 221 -3.02 -16.65 -3.59
C GLY A 221 -2.77 -15.48 -4.55
N LYS A 222 -2.82 -14.25 -4.03
CA LYS A 222 -2.59 -13.02 -4.82
C LYS A 222 -1.08 -12.79 -4.98
N PRO A 223 -0.56 -12.57 -6.20
CA PRO A 223 0.85 -12.27 -6.41
C PRO A 223 1.29 -11.05 -5.60
N LYS A 224 2.29 -11.21 -4.74
CA LYS A 224 2.87 -10.12 -3.94
C LYS A 224 4.06 -9.52 -4.68
N PHE A 225 4.12 -8.19 -4.71
CA PHE A 225 5.28 -7.49 -5.24
C PHE A 225 6.32 -7.37 -4.14
N ASP A 226 7.46 -8.02 -4.33
CA ASP A 226 8.62 -7.86 -3.48
C ASP A 226 9.67 -7.02 -4.20
N LEU A 227 10.15 -5.99 -3.49
CA LEU A 227 11.03 -4.98 -4.04
C LEU A 227 12.46 -5.52 -4.21
N GLN A 228 12.89 -6.42 -3.32
CA GLN A 228 14.19 -7.10 -3.41
C GLN A 228 14.24 -8.03 -4.63
N THR A 229 13.21 -8.87 -4.79
CA THR A 229 13.04 -9.75 -5.95
C THR A 229 12.99 -8.97 -7.26
N TYR A 230 12.31 -7.82 -7.26
CA TYR A 230 12.28 -6.93 -8.42
C TYR A 230 13.66 -6.46 -8.82
N PHE A 231 14.45 -5.91 -7.90
CA PHE A 231 15.81 -5.43 -8.20
C PHE A 231 16.72 -6.56 -8.66
N LEU A 232 16.64 -7.73 -8.02
CA LEU A 232 17.48 -8.88 -8.35
C LEU A 232 17.20 -9.39 -9.78
N ILE A 233 15.92 -9.51 -10.16
CA ILE A 233 15.54 -10.04 -11.48
C ILE A 233 15.63 -8.97 -12.57
N SER A 234 15.33 -7.71 -12.26
CA SER A 234 15.14 -6.66 -13.27
C SER A 234 16.38 -5.79 -13.51
N SER A 235 17.40 -5.82 -12.65
CA SER A 235 18.63 -5.03 -12.82
C SER A 235 19.33 -5.31 -14.15
N LEU A 236 19.56 -6.59 -14.48
CA LEU A 236 20.25 -7.00 -15.71
C LEU A 236 19.44 -6.68 -16.98
N PRO A 237 18.12 -7.00 -17.06
CA PRO A 237 17.27 -6.54 -18.15
C PRO A 237 17.24 -5.01 -18.30
N THR A 238 17.22 -4.26 -17.19
CA THR A 238 17.20 -2.79 -17.23
C THR A 238 18.47 -2.25 -17.88
N ILE A 239 19.64 -2.75 -17.48
CA ILE A 239 20.92 -2.34 -18.08
C ILE A 239 20.93 -2.69 -19.57
N LEU A 240 20.46 -3.88 -19.95
CA LEU A 240 20.40 -4.32 -21.34
C LEU A 240 19.48 -3.43 -22.19
N PHE A 241 18.27 -3.11 -21.69
CA PHE A 241 17.35 -2.22 -22.39
C PHE A 241 17.90 -0.80 -22.49
N TYR A 242 18.59 -0.31 -21.47
CA TYR A 242 19.25 1.00 -21.54
C TYR A 242 20.25 1.05 -22.70
N PHE A 243 21.09 0.04 -22.85
CA PHE A 243 22.04 -0.04 -23.96
C PHE A 243 21.34 -0.17 -25.31
N LEU A 244 20.31 -1.02 -25.41
CA LEU A 244 19.54 -1.18 -26.66
C LEU A 244 18.90 0.13 -27.10
N ILE A 245 18.22 0.83 -26.19
CA ILE A 245 17.58 2.12 -26.49
C ILE A 245 18.65 3.13 -26.91
N SER A 246 19.70 3.30 -26.10
CA SER A 246 20.77 4.26 -26.37
C SER A 246 21.48 4.00 -27.70
N TRP A 247 21.77 2.73 -28.02
CA TRP A 247 22.36 2.34 -29.29
C TRP A 247 21.45 2.70 -30.47
N ASN A 248 20.13 2.45 -30.34
CA ASN A 248 19.17 2.75 -31.39
C ASN A 248 19.11 4.24 -31.76
N PHE A 249 19.38 5.12 -30.79
CA PHE A 249 19.47 6.57 -31.02
C PHE A 249 20.78 7.02 -31.67
N ILE A 250 21.91 6.40 -31.30
CA ILE A 250 23.24 6.91 -31.67
C ILE A 250 23.69 6.37 -33.03
N SER A 251 23.50 5.07 -33.27
CA SER A 251 24.07 4.41 -34.46
C SER A 251 23.26 3.21 -34.96
N GLY A 252 22.13 2.89 -34.32
CA GLY A 252 21.29 1.76 -34.66
C GLY A 252 20.25 2.02 -35.76
N PRO A 253 19.34 1.05 -35.99
CA PRO A 253 18.28 1.14 -36.99
C PRO A 253 17.42 2.41 -36.89
N GLY A 254 17.12 2.87 -35.67
CA GLY A 254 16.37 4.11 -35.43
C GLY A 254 17.06 5.34 -36.00
N TYR A 255 18.36 5.48 -35.76
CA TYR A 255 19.20 6.53 -36.34
C TYR A 255 19.22 6.47 -37.88
N ASN A 256 19.32 5.27 -38.46
CA ASN A 256 19.30 5.09 -39.90
C ASN A 256 17.95 5.46 -40.53
N LEU A 257 16.84 5.10 -39.90
CA LEU A 257 15.48 5.49 -40.33
C LEU A 257 15.30 7.00 -40.28
N TYR A 258 15.78 7.65 -39.22
CA TYR A 258 15.80 9.11 -39.13
C TYR A 258 16.62 9.74 -40.27
N LYS A 259 17.85 9.26 -40.50
CA LYS A 259 18.71 9.75 -41.58
C LYS A 259 18.03 9.59 -42.95
N LEU A 260 17.41 8.45 -43.22
CA LEU A 260 16.62 8.19 -44.43
C LEU A 260 15.44 9.16 -44.58
N GLY A 261 14.74 9.45 -43.49
CA GLY A 261 13.64 10.43 -43.46
C GLY A 261 14.10 11.86 -43.79
N ILE A 262 15.26 12.28 -43.29
CA ILE A 262 15.87 13.56 -43.67
C ILE A 262 16.27 13.57 -45.13
N THR A 263 16.99 12.54 -45.60
CA THR A 263 17.44 12.46 -46.99
C THR A 263 16.24 12.51 -47.94
N SER A 264 15.14 11.82 -47.61
CA SER A 264 13.88 11.87 -48.37
C SER A 264 13.25 13.27 -48.39
N LYS A 265 13.21 13.97 -47.24
CA LYS A 265 12.72 15.36 -47.17
C LYS A 265 13.58 16.32 -48.00
N VAL A 266 14.91 16.17 -47.96
CA VAL A 266 15.85 16.99 -48.74
C VAL A 266 15.73 16.72 -50.23
N ILE A 267 15.62 15.44 -50.64
CA ILE A 267 15.39 15.09 -52.05
C ILE A 267 14.06 15.68 -52.55
N LYS A 268 12.98 15.59 -51.75
CA LYS A 268 11.69 16.22 -52.08
C LYS A 268 11.73 17.75 -52.15
N SER A 269 12.64 18.41 -51.43
CA SER A 269 12.78 19.87 -51.54
C SER A 269 13.66 20.29 -52.71
N LEU A 270 14.49 19.39 -53.24
CA LEU A 270 15.38 19.64 -54.39
C LEU A 270 14.73 19.25 -55.73
N LEU A 271 13.72 18.38 -55.70
CA LEU A 271 12.90 18.00 -56.85
C LEU A 271 11.45 18.47 -56.59
N PRO A 272 11.06 19.69 -57.03
CA PRO A 272 9.70 20.21 -56.87
C PRO A 272 8.66 19.41 -57.68
#